data_AF-A0A8T5LA42-F1
#
_entry.id   AF-A0A8T5LA42-F1
#
_cell.length_a   1.000
_cell.length_b   1.000
_cell.length_c   1.000
_cell.angle_alpha   90.00
_cell.angle_beta   90.00
_cell.angle_gamma   90.00
#
_symmetry.space_group_name_H-M   'P 1'
#
loop_
_entity.id
_entity.type
_entity.pdbx_description
1 polymer ?
#
loop_
_entity_poly.entity_id
_entity_poly.type
_entity_poly.pdbx_seq_one_letter_code
_entity_poly.pdbx_strand_id
1 'polypeptide(L)'
;KVKASLDIGDFVLDVSHKNLICGIEIMDASENLGVPKDVLKSIKNMKMSVTYKTNHVYVLLMIIFVAGDKEVNIPIPLTLDLGHKTPKKEVLVYN
;
A
#
# COMPACT_ATOMS: atom_id res chain seq x y z
N LYS A 1 -13.79 4.47 -11.96
CA LYS A 1 -14.98 4.26 -11.12
C LYS A 1 -14.86 2.89 -10.45
N VAL A 2 -15.02 2.87 -9.13
CA VAL A 2 -14.97 1.66 -8.31
C VAL A 2 -16.20 0.82 -8.63
N LYS A 3 -15.99 -0.49 -8.82
CA LYS A 3 -17.02 -1.50 -9.06
C LYS A 3 -17.31 -2.30 -7.79
N ALA A 4 -16.27 -2.65 -7.06
CA ALA A 4 -16.33 -3.43 -5.83
C ALA A 4 -15.10 -3.11 -4.97
N SER A 5 -15.17 -3.46 -3.69
CA SER A 5 -14.03 -3.35 -2.77
C SER A 5 -13.80 -4.71 -2.10
N LEU A 6 -12.55 -5.00 -1.76
CA LEU A 6 -12.14 -6.23 -1.10
C LEU A 6 -11.45 -5.91 0.22
N ASP A 7 -12.03 -6.38 1.33
CA ASP A 7 -11.47 -6.22 2.66
C ASP A 7 -10.49 -7.36 2.97
N ILE A 8 -9.23 -7.02 3.23
CA ILE A 8 -8.15 -7.95 3.58
C ILE A 8 -7.44 -7.43 4.82
N GLY A 9 -7.90 -7.88 6.00
CA GLY A 9 -7.39 -7.38 7.28
C GLY A 9 -7.61 -5.87 7.40
N ASP A 10 -6.52 -5.13 7.62
CA ASP A 10 -6.53 -3.67 7.78
C ASP A 10 -6.47 -2.90 6.44
N PHE A 11 -6.64 -3.60 5.32
CA PHE A 11 -6.57 -3.01 3.99
C PHE A 11 -7.89 -3.19 3.24
N VAL A 12 -8.35 -2.14 2.57
CA VAL A 12 -9.46 -2.20 1.63
C VAL A 12 -8.91 -1.95 0.23
N LEU A 13 -9.14 -2.87 -0.70
CA LEU A 13 -8.71 -2.72 -2.09
C LEU A 13 -9.90 -2.41 -2.98
N ASP A 14 -9.86 -1.26 -3.64
CA ASP A 14 -10.88 -0.88 -4.60
C ASP A 14 -10.59 -1.47 -5.97
N VAL A 15 -11.58 -2.19 -6.50
CA VAL A 15 -11.53 -2.84 -7.81
C VAL A 15 -12.41 -2.06 -8.79
N SER A 16 -11.81 -1.68 -9.92
CA SER A 16 -12.51 -0.98 -11.00
C SER A 16 -13.39 -1.89 -11.86
N HIS A 17 -14.20 -1.30 -12.75
CA HIS A 17 -14.98 -2.06 -13.74
C HIS A 17 -14.14 -2.89 -14.73
N LYS A 18 -12.85 -2.62 -14.84
CA LYS A 18 -11.90 -3.42 -15.64
C LYS A 18 -11.29 -4.59 -14.85
N ASN A 19 -11.80 -4.85 -13.64
CA ASN A 19 -11.26 -5.82 -12.69
C ASN A 19 -9.79 -5.57 -12.31
N LEU A 20 -9.37 -4.31 -12.32
CA LEU A 20 -8.05 -3.86 -11.86
C LEU A 20 -8.20 -3.09 -10.55
N ILE A 21 -7.26 -3.29 -9.62
CA ILE A 21 -7.11 -2.47 -8.43
C ILE A 21 -6.84 -1.03 -8.85
N CYS A 22 -7.63 -0.11 -8.30
CA CYS A 22 -7.55 1.33 -8.57
C CYS A 22 -7.44 2.19 -7.33
N GLY A 23 -7.56 1.61 -6.14
CA GLY A 23 -7.44 2.31 -4.87
C GLY A 23 -7.05 1.34 -3.75
N ILE A 24 -6.49 1.90 -2.70
CA ILE A 24 -6.16 1.20 -1.46
C ILE A 24 -6.49 2.12 -0.29
N GLU A 25 -7.20 1.61 0.69
CA GLU A 25 -7.38 2.23 1.99
C GLU A 25 -6.62 1.40 3.02
N ILE A 26 -5.97 2.09 3.96
CA ILE A 26 -5.10 1.48 4.96
C ILE A 26 -5.58 1.96 6.33
N MET A 27 -6.19 1.06 7.08
CA MET A 27 -6.56 1.30 8.47
C MET A 27 -5.29 1.38 9.31
N ASP A 28 -5.28 2.26 10.31
CA ASP A 28 -4.11 2.51 11.17
C ASP A 28 -2.78 2.61 10.39
N ALA A 29 -2.78 3.42 9.33
CA ALA A 29 -1.68 3.51 8.36
C ALA A 29 -0.30 3.73 9.00
N SER A 30 -0.22 4.37 10.17
CA SER A 30 1.04 4.56 10.86
C SER A 30 1.68 3.22 11.29
N GLU A 31 0.87 2.31 11.80
CA GLU A 31 1.27 0.97 12.22
C GLU A 31 1.50 0.07 10.99
N ASN A 32 0.51 0.02 10.10
CA ASN A 32 0.55 -0.84 8.91
C ASN A 32 1.69 -0.49 7.94
N LEU A 33 2.01 0.80 7.78
CA LEU A 33 3.12 1.26 6.95
C LEU A 33 4.45 1.32 7.72
N GLY A 34 4.42 1.36 9.06
CA GLY A 34 5.60 1.64 9.89
C GLY A 34 6.11 3.08 9.73
N VAL A 35 5.20 4.02 9.43
CA VAL A 35 5.49 5.43 9.18
C VAL A 35 4.91 6.26 10.33
N PRO A 36 5.68 7.14 11.00
CA PRO A 36 5.14 7.94 12.10
C PRO A 36 3.95 8.81 11.67
N LYS A 37 2.96 9.00 12.56
CA LYS A 37 1.76 9.82 12.27
C LYS A 37 2.10 11.23 11.76
N ASP A 38 3.18 11.83 12.26
CA ASP A 38 3.58 13.17 11.81
C ASP A 38 4.16 13.18 10.40
N VAL A 39 4.78 12.08 9.96
CA VAL A 39 5.20 11.90 8.57
C VAL A 39 4.00 11.72 7.66
N LEU A 40 2.96 11.00 8.11
CA LEU A 40 1.72 10.86 7.33
C LEU A 40 1.05 12.22 7.05
N LYS A 41 1.16 13.18 7.98
CA LYS A 41 0.65 14.55 7.80
C LYS A 41 1.45 15.36 6.76
N SER A 42 2.71 15.01 6.52
CA SER A 42 3.60 15.73 5.58
C SER A 42 3.72 15.06 4.21
N ILE A 43 2.88 14.04 3.94
CA ILE A 43 2.79 13.42 2.62
C ILE A 43 2.36 14.47 1.59
N LYS A 44 3.20 14.65 0.57
CA LYS A 44 2.92 15.48 -0.59
C LYS A 44 2.28 14.70 -1.72
N ASN A 45 2.75 13.47 -1.93
CA ASN A 45 2.31 12.64 -3.03
C ASN A 45 2.41 11.16 -2.68
N MET A 46 1.54 10.37 -3.29
CA MET A 46 1.55 8.92 -3.23
C MET A 46 1.38 8.35 -4.62
N LYS A 47 2.21 7.36 -4.96
CA LYS A 47 2.07 6.59 -6.20
C LYS A 47 1.89 5.13 -5.85
N MET A 48 1.03 4.45 -6.60
CA MET A 48 0.78 3.03 -6.45
C MET A 48 1.12 2.31 -7.74
N SER A 49 1.85 1.20 -7.63
CA SER A 49 2.08 0.25 -8.71
C SER A 49 1.57 -1.11 -8.26
N VAL A 50 0.88 -1.82 -9.15
CA VAL A 50 0.24 -3.11 -8.82
C VAL A 50 0.72 -4.18 -9.80
N THR A 51 1.20 -5.28 -9.26
CA THR A 51 1.59 -6.47 -10.03
C THR A 51 0.73 -7.66 -9.60
N TYR A 52 0.11 -8.31 -10.58
CA TYR A 52 -0.75 -9.47 -10.38
C TYR A 52 0.01 -10.75 -10.68
N LYS A 53 -0.07 -11.73 -9.77
CA LYS A 53 0.37 -13.12 -9.94
C LYS A 53 -0.79 -14.04 -9.57
N THR A 54 -0.70 -15.32 -9.97
CA THR A 54 -1.82 -16.29 -9.88
C THR A 54 -2.59 -16.24 -8.55
N ASN A 55 -1.89 -16.16 -7.41
CA ASN A 55 -2.50 -16.13 -6.08
C ASN A 55 -2.10 -14.89 -5.26
N HIS A 56 -1.41 -13.92 -5.85
CA HIS A 56 -0.85 -12.80 -5.11
C HIS A 56 -1.05 -11.50 -5.86
N VAL A 57 -1.36 -10.44 -5.11
CA VAL A 57 -1.27 -9.07 -5.57
C VAL A 57 -0.12 -8.41 -4.82
N TYR A 58 0.84 -7.89 -5.58
CA TYR A 58 1.92 -7.08 -5.04
C TYR A 58 1.58 -5.61 -5.30
N VAL A 59 1.47 -4.83 -4.24
CA VAL A 59 1.25 -3.38 -4.31
C VAL A 59 2.52 -2.71 -3.82
N LEU A 60 3.15 -1.92 -4.69
CA LEU A 60 4.25 -1.04 -4.32
C LEU A 60 3.69 0.37 -4.13
N LEU A 61 3.71 0.86 -2.89
CA LEU A 61 3.37 2.24 -2.56
C LEU A 61 4.64 3.07 -2.48
N MET A 62 4.75 4.13 -3.28
CA MET A 62 5.77 5.14 -3.11
C MET A 62 5.17 6.37 -2.44
N ILE A 63 5.67 6.67 -1.25
CA ILE A 63 5.24 7.83 -0.46
C ILE A 63 6.32 8.89 -0.54
N ILE A 64 5.93 10.09 -0.96
CA ILE A 64 6.79 11.26 -1.03
C ILE A 64 6.32 12.24 0.05
N PHE A 65 7.20 12.55 1.01
CA PHE A 65 6.92 13.48 2.10
C PHE A 65 8.11 14.40 2.35
N VAL A 66 7.86 15.45 3.15
CA VAL A 66 8.91 16.38 3.55
C VAL A 66 9.30 16.13 5.00
N ALA A 67 10.61 16.02 5.23
CA ALA A 67 11.23 15.98 6.56
C ALA A 67 12.26 17.11 6.67
N GLY A 68 11.90 18.16 7.41
CA GLY A 68 12.66 19.42 7.40
C GLY A 68 12.64 20.06 6.01
N ASP A 69 13.81 20.32 5.44
CA ASP A 69 13.95 20.91 4.09
C ASP A 69 14.20 19.86 3.00
N LYS A 70 14.08 18.56 3.33
CA LYS A 70 14.36 17.47 2.39
C LYS A 70 13.09 16.73 2.00
N GLU A 71 12.98 16.46 0.71
CA GLU A 71 11.99 15.51 0.18
C GLU A 71 12.54 14.09 0.33
N VAL A 72 11.75 13.23 0.98
CA VAL A 72 12.07 11.83 1.22
C VAL A 72 11.07 10.97 0.46
N ASN A 73 11.57 9.94 -0.21
CA ASN A 73 10.77 8.98 -0.94
C ASN A 73 10.97 7.59 -0.33
N ILE A 74 9.89 6.98 0.14
CA ILE A 74 9.92 5.63 0.72
C ILE A 74 9.06 4.69 -0.13
N PRO A 75 9.66 3.62 -0.70
CA PRO A 75 8.92 2.51 -1.27
C PRO A 75 8.47 1.55 -0.16
N ILE A 76 7.18 1.22 -0.16
CA ILE A 76 6.57 0.25 0.77
C ILE A 76 5.96 -0.88 -0.06
N PRO A 77 6.61 -2.06 -0.09
CA PRO A 77 6.04 -3.24 -0.72
C PRO A 77 4.97 -3.87 0.19
N LEU A 78 3.82 -4.17 -0.39
CA LEU A 78 2.72 -4.89 0.25
C LEU A 78 2.42 -6.14 -0.57
N THR A 79 2.35 -7.30 0.08
CA THR A 79 1.97 -8.56 -0.55
C THR A 79 0.62 -9.01 0.02
N LEU A 80 -0.37 -9.13 -0.88
CA LEU A 80 -1.71 -9.59 -0.56
C LEU A 80 -1.88 -10.98 -1.16
N ASP A 81 -1.98 -11.98 -0.29
CA ASP A 81 -2.30 -13.35 -0.66
C ASP A 81 -3.81 -13.44 -0.92
N LEU A 82 -4.21 -13.84 -2.12
CA LEU A 82 -5.63 -13.98 -2.49
C LEU A 82 -6.21 -15.35 -2.06
N GLY A 83 -5.36 -16.30 -1.66
CA GLY A 83 -5.75 -17.61 -1.13
C GLY A 83 -5.94 -17.63 0.39
N HIS A 84 -5.31 -16.70 1.11
CA HIS A 84 -5.42 -16.55 2.56
C HIS A 84 -5.80 -15.10 2.90
N LYS A 85 -6.88 -14.89 3.69
CA LYS A 85 -7.47 -13.56 3.99
C LYS A 85 -6.57 -12.60 4.82
N THR A 86 -5.27 -12.82 4.90
CA THR A 86 -4.34 -12.05 5.74
C THR A 86 -3.16 -11.52 4.90
N PRO A 87 -2.92 -10.20 4.88
CA PRO A 87 -1.76 -9.61 4.20
C PRO A 87 -0.45 -9.95 4.92
N LYS A 88 0.67 -9.99 4.19
CA LYS A 88 2.01 -10.16 4.75
C LYS A 88 2.96 -9.08 4.24
N LYS A 89 3.72 -8.48 5.17
CA LYS A 89 4.77 -7.51 4.86
C LYS A 89 6.07 -8.25 4.54
N GLU A 90 6.68 -7.94 3.40
CA GLU A 90 8.02 -8.42 3.09
C GLU A 90 9.06 -7.41 3.62
N VAL A 91 10.04 -7.91 4.38
CA VAL A 91 11.20 -7.12 4.83
C VAL A 91 12.37 -7.45 3.92
N LEU A 92 12.83 -6.49 3.14
CA LEU A 92 14.05 -6.62 2.36
C LEU A 92 15.25 -6.61 3.34
N VAL A 93 15.81 -7.80 3.59
CA VAL A 93 17.09 -7.92 4.30
C VAL A 93 18.20 -7.73 3.28
N TYR A 94 18.94 -6.63 3.40
CA TYR A 94 20.20 -6.45 2.68
C TYR A 94 21.31 -7.10 3.51
N ASN A 95 21.94 -8.14 2.95
CA ASN A 95 23.18 -8.74 3.48
C ASN A 95 24.40 -7.92 3.07
#